data_AF-A0A2T4ITL5-F1
#
_entry.id   AF-A0A2T4ITL5-F1
#
_cell.length_a   1.000
_cell.length_b   1.000
_cell.length_c   1.000
_cell.angle_alpha   90.00
_cell.angle_beta   90.00
_cell.angle_gamma   90.00
#
_symmetry.space_group_name_H-M   'P 1'
#
loop_
_entity.id
_entity.type
_entity.pdbx_description
1 polymer ?
#
loop_
_entity_poly.entity_id
_entity_poly.type
_entity_poly.pdbx_seq_one_letter_code
_entity_poly.pdbx_strand_id
1 'polypeptide(L)'
;VSDADMRALATRAREADGPEREAYRKAGEALGFGLGSLFALIDPAPVAMVGVSAGAFDLIEPSLREAIAQTAGGQHSESISFDTEPNELPLIREGCAMRALSFVDQEIFAPGIQVKAGKKDVA
;
A
#
# COMPACT_ATOMS: atom_id res chain seq x y z
N VAL A 1 1.97 -8.34 17.00
CA VAL A 1 2.04 -6.93 17.45
C VAL A 1 0.68 -6.32 17.17
N SER A 2 0.05 -5.71 18.16
CA SER A 2 -1.26 -5.07 17.99
C SER A 2 -1.14 -3.61 17.54
N ASP A 3 -2.22 -3.04 17.03
CA ASP A 3 -2.32 -1.60 16.71
C ASP A 3 -1.97 -0.71 17.90
N ALA A 4 -2.39 -1.12 19.10
CA ALA A 4 -2.08 -0.40 20.34
C ALA A 4 -0.57 -0.42 20.63
N ASP A 5 0.08 -1.56 20.42
CA ASP A 5 1.54 -1.68 20.60
C ASP A 5 2.29 -0.79 19.62
N MET A 6 1.85 -0.74 18.36
CA MET A 6 2.45 0.13 17.33
C MET A 6 2.29 1.62 17.65
N ARG A 7 1.11 2.03 18.14
CA ARG A 7 0.88 3.42 18.57
C ARG A 7 1.75 3.77 19.78
N ALA A 8 1.85 2.89 20.76
CA ALA A 8 2.69 3.11 21.94
C ALA A 8 4.18 3.21 21.56
N LEU A 9 4.63 2.40 20.60
CA LEU A 9 6.00 2.48 20.06
C LEU A 9 6.25 3.84 19.39
N ALA A 10 5.32 4.30 18.55
CA ALA A 10 5.41 5.61 17.90
C ALA A 10 5.43 6.76 18.90
N THR A 11 4.64 6.69 19.97
CA THR A 11 4.66 7.70 21.03
C THR A 11 6.05 7.79 21.67
N ARG A 12 6.63 6.65 22.09
CA ARG A 12 7.97 6.64 22.68
C ARG A 12 9.04 7.20 21.74
N ALA A 13 8.97 6.87 20.46
CA ALA A 13 9.90 7.37 19.45
C ALA A 13 9.83 8.90 19.24
N ARG A 14 8.68 9.54 19.51
CA ARG A 14 8.53 11.00 19.44
C ARG A 14 9.03 11.72 20.70
N GLU A 15 8.91 11.07 21.86
CA GLU A 15 9.24 11.69 23.14
C GLU A 15 10.75 11.88 23.34
N ALA A 16 11.56 10.92 22.90
CA ALA A 16 12.99 10.97 23.09
C ALA A 16 13.78 10.19 22.04
N ASP A 17 15.05 10.58 21.90
CA ASP A 17 16.09 9.77 21.29
C ASP A 17 16.16 8.42 22.00
N GLY A 18 16.25 7.33 21.23
CA GLY A 18 16.27 6.00 21.81
C GLY A 18 16.17 4.90 20.77
N PRO A 19 16.15 3.63 21.22
CA PRO A 19 16.05 2.47 20.32
C PRO A 19 14.76 2.48 19.51
N GLU A 20 13.65 3.02 20.04
CA GLU A 20 12.40 3.18 19.30
C GLU A 20 12.54 4.14 18.13
N ARG A 21 13.12 5.33 18.35
CA ARG A 21 13.33 6.31 17.27
C ARG A 21 14.30 5.78 16.22
N GLU A 22 15.36 5.10 16.67
CA GLU A 22 16.33 4.47 15.77
C GLU A 22 15.70 3.34 14.94
N ALA A 23 14.73 2.60 15.50
CA ALA A 23 13.98 1.59 14.76
C ALA A 23 13.17 2.21 13.62
N TYR A 24 12.46 3.32 13.88
CA TYR A 24 11.75 4.06 12.82
C TYR A 24 12.71 4.63 11.78
N ARG A 25 13.84 5.22 12.19
CA ARG A 25 14.85 5.74 11.27
C ARG A 25 15.33 4.65 10.30
N LYS A 26 15.69 3.48 10.83
CA LYS A 26 16.11 2.31 10.03
C LYS A 26 15.00 1.78 9.13
N ALA A 27 13.76 1.76 9.61
CA ALA A 27 12.62 1.36 8.80
C ALA A 27 12.42 2.32 7.61
N GLY A 28 12.48 3.64 7.85
CA GLY A 28 12.41 4.65 6.79
C GLY A 28 13.54 4.51 5.77
N GLU A 29 14.78 4.32 6.24
CA GLU A 29 15.95 4.11 5.37
C GLU A 29 15.77 2.89 4.45
N ALA A 30 15.37 1.74 5.02
CA ALA A 30 15.12 0.53 4.25
C ALA A 30 13.97 0.69 3.23
N LEU A 31 12.87 1.33 3.63
CA LEU A 31 11.75 1.62 2.74
C LEU A 31 12.16 2.57 1.61
N GLY A 32 12.97 3.59 1.92
CA GLY A 32 13.42 4.56 0.94
C GLY A 32 14.31 3.95 -0.14
N PHE A 33 15.27 3.09 0.24
CA PHE A 33 16.06 2.34 -0.75
C PHE A 33 15.19 1.37 -1.58
N GLY A 34 14.19 0.74 -0.95
CA GLY A 34 13.24 -0.13 -1.63
C GLY A 34 12.43 0.61 -2.69
N LEU A 35 11.84 1.76 -2.32
CA LEU A 35 11.10 2.63 -3.24
C LEU A 35 11.99 3.19 -4.34
N GLY A 36 13.18 3.69 -3.99
CA GLY A 36 14.13 4.22 -4.97
C GLY A 36 14.60 3.18 -5.99
N SER A 37 14.74 1.91 -5.56
CA SER A 37 15.03 0.80 -6.47
C SER A 37 13.85 0.46 -7.36
N LEU A 38 12.63 0.46 -6.81
CA LEU A 38 11.41 0.27 -7.60
C LEU A 38 11.28 1.36 -8.67
N PHE A 39 11.47 2.62 -8.28
CA PHE A 39 11.40 3.78 -9.18
C PHE A 39 12.57 3.89 -10.17
N ALA A 40 13.59 3.03 -10.07
CA ALA A 40 14.58 2.89 -11.13
C ALA A 40 14.08 1.96 -12.26
N LEU A 41 13.09 1.10 -11.96
CA LEU A 41 12.48 0.17 -12.90
C LEU A 41 11.18 0.72 -13.50
N ILE A 42 10.44 1.48 -12.71
CA ILE A 42 9.19 2.15 -13.10
C ILE A 42 9.33 3.65 -12.87
N ASP A 43 8.60 4.48 -13.61
CA ASP A 43 8.59 5.91 -13.30
C ASP A 43 8.03 6.17 -11.88
N PRO A 44 8.53 7.19 -11.16
CA PRO A 44 8.00 7.57 -9.85
C PRO A 44 6.48 7.80 -9.87
N ALA A 45 5.80 7.33 -8.83
CA ALA A 45 4.35 7.45 -8.69
C ALA A 45 3.98 7.89 -7.26
N PRO A 46 2.77 8.46 -7.06
CA PRO A 46 2.23 8.71 -5.73
C PRO A 46 2.24 7.45 -4.86
N VAL A 47 2.63 7.59 -3.59
CA VAL A 47 2.69 6.49 -2.63
C VAL A 47 1.70 6.75 -1.49
N ALA A 48 0.80 5.81 -1.25
CA ALA A 48 -0.08 5.83 -0.07
C ALA A 48 0.45 4.87 1.00
N MET A 49 0.68 5.39 2.20
CA MET A 49 0.97 4.61 3.40
C MET A 49 -0.35 4.28 4.09
N VAL A 50 -0.69 3.00 4.23
CA VAL A 50 -2.00 2.56 4.72
C VAL A 50 -1.86 1.71 5.98
N GLY A 51 -2.80 1.90 6.91
CA GLY A 51 -2.93 1.15 8.16
C GLY A 51 -2.32 1.85 9.37
N VAL A 52 -2.41 1.23 10.55
CA VAL A 52 -2.02 1.85 11.83
C VAL A 52 -0.62 2.50 11.83
N SER A 53 0.33 1.91 11.10
CA SER A 53 1.70 2.41 10.99
C SER A 53 1.81 3.71 10.17
N ALA A 54 0.85 4.02 9.32
CA ALA A 54 0.80 5.27 8.57
C ALA A 54 0.68 6.49 9.51
N GLY A 55 0.07 6.31 10.69
CA GLY A 55 0.03 7.34 11.74
C GLY A 55 1.39 7.65 12.40
N ALA A 56 2.45 6.97 11.99
CA ALA A 56 3.83 7.20 12.41
C ALA A 56 4.73 7.62 11.24
N PHE A 57 4.15 8.08 10.12
CA PHE A 57 4.90 8.44 8.92
C PHE A 57 5.92 9.57 9.16
N ASP A 58 5.58 10.53 10.01
CA ASP A 58 6.46 11.62 10.44
C ASP A 58 7.80 11.14 11.01
N LEU A 59 7.83 9.96 11.64
CA LEU A 59 9.04 9.38 12.22
C LEU A 59 9.96 8.74 11.17
N ILE A 60 9.43 8.36 10.01
CA ILE A 60 10.20 7.68 8.95
C ILE A 60 10.46 8.56 7.74
N GLU A 61 9.62 9.55 7.49
CA GLU A 61 9.66 10.37 6.28
C GLU A 61 11.04 11.01 6.02
N PRO A 62 11.75 11.57 7.03
CA PRO A 62 13.06 12.17 6.79
C PRO A 62 14.08 11.15 6.26
N SER A 63 14.25 10.00 6.93
CA SER A 63 15.23 8.98 6.51
C SER A 63 14.80 8.25 5.24
N LEU A 64 13.49 8.13 5.00
CA LEU A 64 12.94 7.59 3.77
C LEU A 64 13.27 8.48 2.57
N ARG A 65 13.04 9.80 2.68
CA ARG A 65 13.38 10.74 1.61
C ARG A 65 14.88 10.81 1.36
N GLU A 66 15.68 10.83 2.43
CA GLU A 66 17.14 10.80 2.33
C GLU A 66 17.65 9.55 1.61
N ALA A 67 17.09 8.37 1.91
CA ALA A 67 17.46 7.13 1.25
C ALA A 67 17.00 7.10 -0.22
N ILE A 68 15.80 7.59 -0.54
CA ILE A 68 15.33 7.69 -1.94
C ILE A 68 16.29 8.57 -2.76
N ALA A 69 16.66 9.75 -2.25
CA ALA A 69 17.50 10.71 -2.96
C ALA A 69 18.89 10.14 -3.33
N GLN A 70 19.35 9.11 -2.63
CA GLN A 70 20.60 8.40 -2.92
C GLN A 70 20.48 7.36 -4.04
N THR A 71 19.29 7.14 -4.58
CA THR A 71 19.03 6.14 -5.64
C THR A 71 18.89 6.77 -7.02
N ALA A 72 19.03 5.93 -8.06
CA ALA A 72 18.77 6.32 -9.45
C ALA A 72 17.28 6.70 -9.66
N GLY A 73 16.34 5.95 -9.08
CA GLY A 73 14.91 6.24 -9.16
C GLY A 73 14.47 7.49 -8.37
N GLY A 74 15.32 7.96 -7.45
CA GLY A 74 15.09 9.17 -6.66
C GLY A 74 15.65 10.47 -7.23
N GLN A 75 16.29 10.45 -8.41
CA GLN A 75 16.82 11.66 -9.05
C GLN A 75 15.71 12.66 -9.45
N HIS A 76 14.45 12.23 -9.45
CA HIS A 76 13.26 13.07 -9.58
C HIS A 76 12.36 13.01 -8.33
N SER A 77 12.92 12.71 -7.16
CA SER A 77 12.15 12.40 -5.94
C SER A 77 11.24 13.51 -5.41
N GLU A 78 11.47 14.77 -5.79
CA GLU A 78 10.58 15.88 -5.45
C GLU A 78 9.18 15.73 -6.07
N SER A 79 9.00 14.87 -7.07
CA SER A 79 7.69 14.56 -7.65
C SER A 79 6.92 13.47 -6.89
N ILE A 80 7.55 12.79 -5.92
CA ILE A 80 6.90 11.70 -5.17
C ILE A 80 6.06 12.30 -4.05
N SER A 81 4.73 12.27 -4.24
CA SER A 81 3.78 12.59 -3.18
C SER A 81 3.57 11.39 -2.27
N PHE A 82 3.51 11.64 -0.96
CA PHE A 82 3.17 10.64 0.04
C PHE A 82 1.87 11.02 0.73
N ASP A 83 0.90 10.12 0.71
CA ASP A 83 -0.35 10.23 1.46
C ASP A 83 -0.39 9.18 2.56
N THR A 84 -1.21 9.43 3.58
CA THR A 84 -1.38 8.51 4.71
C THR A 84 -2.86 8.22 4.93
N GLU A 85 -3.21 6.94 5.10
CA GLU A 85 -4.54 6.50 5.50
C GLU A 85 -4.41 5.56 6.71
N PRO A 86 -4.51 6.09 7.94
CA PRO A 86 -4.35 5.30 9.15
C PRO A 86 -5.45 4.26 9.40
N ASN A 87 -6.62 4.41 8.76
CA ASN A 87 -7.74 3.48 8.88
C ASN A 87 -7.93 2.71 7.57
N GLU A 88 -7.35 1.52 7.51
CA GLU A 88 -7.35 0.64 6.35
C GLU A 88 -8.69 -0.07 6.12
N LEU A 89 -9.54 -0.20 7.15
CA LEU A 89 -10.73 -1.04 7.10
C LEU A 89 -11.74 -0.64 6.00
N PRO A 90 -12.04 0.65 5.78
CA PRO A 90 -12.88 1.07 4.66
C PRO A 90 -12.29 0.64 3.31
N LEU A 91 -10.99 0.86 3.08
CA LEU A 91 -10.32 0.52 1.83
C LEU A 91 -10.33 -1.00 1.57
N ILE A 92 -10.07 -1.80 2.62
CA ILE A 92 -10.14 -3.26 2.52
C ILE A 92 -11.55 -3.72 2.14
N ARG A 93 -12.58 -3.18 2.80
CA ARG A 93 -13.97 -3.54 2.54
C ARG A 93 -14.39 -3.15 1.13
N GLU A 94 -14.05 -1.94 0.70
CA GLU A 94 -14.34 -1.44 -0.64
C GLU A 94 -13.65 -2.30 -1.70
N GLY A 95 -12.35 -2.56 -1.56
CA GLY A 95 -11.61 -3.42 -2.48
C GLY A 95 -12.17 -4.85 -2.54
N CYS A 96 -12.56 -5.43 -1.41
CA CYS A 96 -13.24 -6.72 -1.37
C CYS A 96 -14.58 -6.70 -2.12
N ALA A 97 -15.39 -5.65 -1.91
CA ALA A 97 -16.68 -5.50 -2.59
C ALA A 97 -16.50 -5.34 -4.10
N MET A 98 -15.59 -4.46 -4.54
CA MET A 98 -15.26 -4.27 -5.95
C MET A 98 -14.83 -5.58 -6.59
N ARG A 99 -13.92 -6.33 -5.94
CA ARG A 99 -13.44 -7.61 -6.47
C ARG A 99 -14.57 -8.64 -6.61
N ALA A 100 -15.43 -8.76 -5.60
CA ALA A 100 -16.53 -9.71 -5.61
C ALA A 100 -17.55 -9.37 -6.71
N LEU A 101 -17.90 -8.09 -6.85
CA LEU A 101 -18.87 -7.63 -7.85
C LEU A 101 -18.31 -7.76 -9.27
N SER A 102 -17.05 -7.40 -9.50
CA SER A 102 -16.40 -7.60 -10.80
C SER A 102 -16.33 -9.07 -11.20
N PHE A 103 -16.08 -9.97 -10.25
CA PHE A 103 -16.10 -11.41 -10.50
C PHE A 103 -17.50 -11.90 -10.93
N VAL A 104 -18.54 -11.47 -10.22
CA VAL A 104 -19.93 -11.83 -10.56
C VAL A 104 -20.28 -11.34 -11.97
N ASP A 105 -19.92 -10.10 -12.30
CA ASP A 105 -20.19 -9.52 -13.60
C ASP A 105 -19.47 -10.28 -14.73
N GLN A 106 -18.16 -10.48 -14.61
CA GLN A 106 -17.32 -11.01 -15.68
C GLN A 106 -17.38 -12.54 -15.83
N GLU A 107 -17.52 -13.27 -14.73
CA GLU A 107 -17.38 -14.74 -14.75
C GLU A 107 -18.73 -15.47 -14.66
N ILE A 108 -19.76 -14.84 -14.09
CA ILE A 108 -21.08 -15.46 -13.93
C ILE A 108 -22.05 -14.98 -15.00
N PHE A 109 -22.14 -13.66 -15.20
CA PHE A 109 -23.15 -13.09 -16.10
C PHE A 109 -22.65 -12.83 -17.52
N ALA A 110 -21.43 -12.32 -17.70
CA ALA A 110 -20.90 -12.00 -19.03
C ALA A 110 -20.73 -13.19 -20.00
N PRO A 111 -20.42 -14.44 -19.57
CA PRO A 111 -20.31 -15.59 -20.48
C PRO A 111 -21.64 -16.00 -21.14
N GLY A 112 -22.76 -15.45 -20.68
CA GLY A 112 -24.11 -15.72 -21.18
C GLY A 112 -24.68 -17.06 -20.68
N ILE A 113 -26.00 -17.11 -20.46
CA ILE A 113 -26.70 -18.38 -20.22
C ILE A 113 -26.58 -19.21 -21.50
N GLN A 114 -25.83 -20.30 -21.44
CA GLN A 114 -25.83 -21.32 -22.49
C GLN A 114 -27.24 -21.93 -22.56
N VAL A 115 -28.08 -21.42 -23.45
CA VAL A 115 -29.39 -22.02 -23.73
C VAL A 115 -29.12 -23.38 -24.36
N LYS A 116 -29.35 -24.45 -23.58
CA LYS A 116 -29.29 -25.84 -24.07
C LYS A 116 -30.29 -25.95 -25.23
N ALA A 117 -29.80 -26.00 -26.46
CA ALA A 117 -30.64 -26.23 -27.63
C ALA A 117 -31.33 -27.59 -27.46
N GLY A 118 -32.64 -27.55 -27.27
CA GLY A 118 -33.48 -28.74 -27.20
C GLY A 118 -33.31 -29.54 -28.49
N LYS A 119 -32.82 -30.77 -28.35
CA LYS A 119 -32.67 -31.73 -29.43
C LYS A 119 -34.09 -32.03 -29.95
N LYS A 120 -34.46 -31.52 -31.12
CA LYS A 120 -35.66 -31.95 -31.84
C LYS A 120 -35.35 -33.34 -32.39
N ASP A 121 -35.86 -34.37 -31.74
CA ASP A 121 -35.99 -35.68 -32.35
C ASP A 121 -37.00 -35.57 -33.49
N VAL A 122 -36.52 -35.73 -34.72
CA VAL A 122 -37.35 -35.84 -35.92
C VAL A 122 -37.52 -37.33 -36.19
N ALA A 123 -38.78 -37.76 -36.16
CA ALA A 123 -39.27 -39.10 -36.43
C ALA A 123 -39.09 -39.53 -37.89
#